data_AF-A0A3C0BB20-F1
#
_entry.id   AF-A0A3C0BB20-F1
#
_cell.length_a   1.000
_cell.length_b   1.000
_cell.length_c   1.000
_cell.angle_alpha   90.00
_cell.angle_beta   90.00
_cell.angle_gamma   90.00
#
_symmetry.space_group_name_H-M   'P 1'
#
loop_
_entity.id
_entity.type
_entity.pdbx_description
1 polymer ?
#
loop_
_entity_poly.entity_id
_entity_poly.type
_entity_poly.pdbx_seq_one_letter_code
_entity_poly.pdbx_strand_id
1 'polypeptide(L)'
;MKHYDYIGKLSEGKRRVKMGTPPVNLKCGYIDEAGNEIIPLIYSGVRDFSEGLAAVRTGNWADGKWGFINGAGELVIDYRFQQPRNCMGGMIKAVVDGEWVYVDRKGSKTISLKAYELASRYRDGYAYVTKTRWPVKVDYTWGIIDENGNEVVPCKVHWGFSRSYNNNFKDDVKRYHAYLQNVKLNPAKDKK
;
A
#
# COMPACT_ATOMS: atom_id res chain seq x y z
N MET A 1 25.59 8.65 -24.40
CA MET A 1 24.59 8.23 -23.40
C MET A 1 24.38 9.40 -22.45
N LYS A 2 23.14 9.78 -22.12
CA LYS A 2 22.87 10.80 -21.09
C LYS A 2 23.49 10.32 -19.77
N HIS A 3 24.25 11.17 -19.08
CA HIS A 3 24.74 10.87 -17.73
C HIS A 3 23.57 10.95 -16.75
N TYR A 4 23.53 10.10 -15.71
CA TYR A 4 22.53 10.17 -14.64
C TYR A 4 23.24 9.98 -13.30
N ASP A 5 22.84 10.75 -12.29
CA ASP A 5 23.41 10.65 -10.93
C ASP A 5 22.94 9.37 -10.22
N TYR A 6 21.81 8.82 -10.65
CA TYR A 6 21.28 7.56 -10.14
C TYR A 6 20.48 6.83 -11.20
N ILE A 7 20.70 5.51 -11.30
CA ILE A 7 19.90 4.58 -12.09
C ILE A 7 19.38 3.49 -11.13
N GLY A 8 18.06 3.33 -11.09
CA GLY A 8 17.40 2.33 -10.26
C GLY A 8 17.47 0.92 -10.85
N LYS A 9 16.92 -0.03 -10.08
CA LYS A 9 16.67 -1.38 -10.57
C LYS A 9 15.62 -1.35 -11.68
N LEU A 10 15.67 -2.37 -12.53
CA LEU A 10 14.63 -2.63 -13.51
C LEU A 10 13.33 -3.06 -12.82
N SER A 11 12.22 -2.45 -13.19
CA SER A 11 10.86 -2.80 -12.74
C SER A 11 9.90 -2.61 -13.90
N GLU A 12 9.20 -3.67 -14.31
CA GLU A 12 8.25 -3.65 -15.44
C GLU A 12 8.84 -3.02 -16.73
N GLY A 13 10.07 -3.42 -17.06
CA GLY A 13 10.80 -2.96 -18.24
C GLY A 13 11.33 -1.52 -18.15
N LYS A 14 11.25 -0.87 -16.99
CA LYS A 14 11.67 0.53 -16.79
C LYS A 14 12.59 0.67 -15.60
N ARG A 15 13.57 1.59 -15.68
CA ARG A 15 14.43 2.00 -14.57
C ARG A 15 14.13 3.45 -14.26
N ARG A 16 13.87 3.76 -12.99
CA ARG A 16 13.84 5.16 -12.54
C ARG A 16 15.24 5.75 -12.64
N VAL A 17 15.33 7.00 -13.03
CA VAL A 17 16.59 7.76 -13.05
C VAL A 17 16.44 9.07 -12.32
N LYS A 18 17.57 9.59 -11.82
CA LYS A 18 17.64 10.91 -11.19
C LYS A 18 18.83 11.69 -11.71
N MET A 19 18.65 13.00 -11.77
CA MET A 19 19.67 13.97 -12.14
C MET A 19 19.49 15.24 -11.29
N GLY A 20 20.58 15.88 -10.90
CA GLY A 20 20.61 17.04 -10.02
C GLY A 20 20.76 16.70 -8.53
N THR A 21 20.86 17.73 -7.69
CA THR A 21 21.26 17.60 -6.28
C THR A 21 20.08 17.78 -5.33
N PRO A 22 19.53 16.73 -4.70
CA PRO A 22 18.45 16.90 -3.74
C PRO A 22 18.82 17.87 -2.60
N PRO A 23 17.90 18.74 -2.13
CA PRO A 23 16.53 18.95 -2.61
C PRO A 23 16.43 19.98 -3.77
N VAL A 24 17.54 20.56 -4.23
CA VAL A 24 17.58 21.65 -5.22
C VAL A 24 17.75 21.09 -6.65
N ASN A 25 16.78 21.32 -7.52
CA ASN A 25 16.83 20.90 -8.94
C ASN A 25 16.93 19.38 -9.18
N LEU A 26 16.49 18.55 -8.23
CA LEU A 26 16.36 17.11 -8.48
C LEU A 26 15.27 16.86 -9.52
N LYS A 27 15.66 16.26 -10.64
CA LYS A 27 14.76 15.82 -11.72
C LYS A 27 14.80 14.32 -11.86
N CYS A 28 13.62 13.72 -11.97
CA CYS A 28 13.42 12.28 -11.98
C CYS A 28 12.54 11.89 -13.17
N GLY A 29 12.82 10.73 -13.76
CA GLY A 29 12.10 10.18 -14.91
C GLY A 29 12.36 8.67 -15.02
N TYR A 30 12.12 8.11 -16.20
CA TYR A 30 12.32 6.68 -16.45
C TYR A 30 12.99 6.43 -17.79
N ILE A 31 13.89 5.46 -17.80
CA ILE A 31 14.53 4.91 -19.00
C ILE A 31 14.13 3.45 -19.19
N ASP A 32 14.26 2.93 -20.40
CA ASP A 32 14.18 1.50 -20.69
C ASP A 32 15.50 0.77 -20.33
N GLU A 33 15.57 -0.52 -20.65
CA GLU A 33 16.77 -1.35 -20.44
C GLU A 33 17.97 -0.91 -21.28
N ALA A 34 17.73 -0.36 -22.47
CA ALA A 34 18.77 0.15 -23.38
C ALA A 34 19.24 1.56 -22.99
N GLY A 35 18.59 2.21 -22.04
CA GLY A 35 18.90 3.56 -21.58
C GLY A 35 18.21 4.67 -22.37
N ASN A 36 17.21 4.34 -23.19
CA ASN A 36 16.37 5.34 -23.86
C ASN A 36 15.40 5.94 -22.85
N GLU A 37 15.20 7.25 -22.92
CA GLU A 37 14.23 7.96 -22.08
C GLU A 37 12.81 7.59 -22.52
N ILE A 38 12.03 7.01 -21.60
CA ILE A 38 10.63 6.62 -21.84
C ILE A 38 9.69 7.62 -21.19
N ILE A 39 10.07 8.15 -20.03
CA ILE A 39 9.30 9.16 -19.31
C ILE A 39 10.27 10.27 -18.91
N PRO A 40 9.99 11.53 -19.29
CA PRO A 40 10.96 12.61 -19.20
C PRO A 40 11.30 12.96 -17.74
N LEU A 41 12.49 13.53 -17.54
CA LEU A 41 12.98 13.95 -16.23
C LEU A 41 12.33 15.27 -15.79
N ILE A 42 11.03 15.23 -15.48
CA ILE A 42 10.23 16.41 -15.09
C ILE A 42 9.72 16.35 -13.65
N TYR A 43 9.84 15.19 -12.98
CA TYR A 43 9.31 15.01 -11.63
C TYR A 43 10.35 15.31 -10.57
N SER A 44 9.91 15.76 -9.39
CA SER A 44 10.79 15.96 -8.24
C SER A 44 11.03 14.69 -7.43
N GLY A 45 10.34 13.59 -7.79
CA GLY A 45 10.49 12.28 -7.17
C GLY A 45 9.68 11.22 -7.91
N VAL A 46 10.20 9.98 -7.93
CA VAL A 46 9.57 8.85 -8.61
C VAL A 46 9.77 7.56 -7.81
N ARG A 47 8.82 6.63 -7.89
CA ARG A 47 8.92 5.25 -7.36
C ARG A 47 9.00 4.22 -8.48
N ASP A 48 9.35 2.99 -8.14
CA ASP A 48 9.39 1.90 -9.13
C ASP A 48 7.97 1.56 -9.62
N PHE A 49 7.86 1.16 -10.89
CA PHE A 49 6.62 0.63 -11.45
C PHE A 49 6.17 -0.64 -10.72
N SER A 50 4.89 -0.75 -10.44
CA SER A 50 4.23 -1.90 -9.81
C SER A 50 2.77 -1.94 -10.21
N GLU A 51 2.32 -3.07 -10.75
CA GLU A 51 0.98 -3.27 -11.30
C GLU A 51 0.62 -2.22 -12.37
N GLY A 52 1.59 -1.87 -13.23
CA GLY A 52 1.42 -0.93 -14.33
C GLY A 52 1.35 0.54 -13.93
N LEU A 53 1.54 0.87 -12.64
CA LEU A 53 1.53 2.24 -12.12
C LEU A 53 2.84 2.59 -11.42
N ALA A 54 3.21 3.87 -11.46
CA ALA A 54 4.30 4.39 -10.65
C ALA A 54 3.93 5.71 -9.99
N ALA A 55 4.31 5.87 -8.73
CA ALA A 55 4.09 7.12 -8.00
C ALA A 55 5.11 8.17 -8.45
N VAL A 56 4.63 9.37 -8.78
CA VAL A 56 5.47 10.52 -9.15
C VAL A 56 5.09 11.75 -8.36
N ARG A 57 6.07 12.59 -8.03
CA ARG A 57 5.90 13.79 -7.22
C ARG A 57 6.13 15.05 -8.05
N THR A 58 5.28 16.05 -7.84
CA THR A 58 5.45 17.43 -8.30
C THR A 58 5.64 18.35 -7.09
N GLY A 59 6.18 19.56 -7.30
CA GLY A 59 6.54 20.47 -6.22
C GLY A 59 7.83 20.07 -5.49
N ASN A 60 8.09 20.67 -4.34
CA ASN A 60 9.36 20.50 -3.63
C ASN A 60 9.37 19.24 -2.75
N TRP A 61 10.53 18.97 -2.14
CA TRP A 61 10.68 17.80 -1.28
C TRP A 61 9.74 17.80 -0.06
N ALA A 62 9.45 18.97 0.50
CA ALA A 62 8.73 19.14 1.77
C ALA A 62 7.19 19.09 1.64
N ASP A 63 6.65 19.68 0.59
CA ASP A 63 5.21 19.94 0.39
C ASP A 63 4.65 19.31 -0.91
N GLY A 64 5.53 18.75 -1.74
CA GLY A 64 5.15 18.14 -3.00
C GLY A 64 4.17 16.98 -2.81
N LYS A 65 3.11 16.99 -3.62
CA LYS A 65 2.11 15.92 -3.65
C LYS A 65 2.48 14.87 -4.69
N TRP A 66 2.11 13.64 -4.39
CA TRP A 66 2.30 12.51 -5.28
C TRP A 66 1.01 12.18 -6.02
N GLY A 67 1.15 11.84 -7.29
CA GLY A 67 0.15 11.21 -8.14
C GLY A 67 0.68 9.88 -8.67
N PHE A 68 -0.06 9.24 -9.57
CA PHE A 68 0.36 8.00 -10.23
C PHE A 68 0.25 8.11 -11.74
N ILE A 69 1.28 7.67 -12.44
CA ILE A 69 1.31 7.57 -13.90
C ILE A 69 1.27 6.12 -14.36
N ASN A 70 0.78 5.90 -15.57
CA ASN A 70 0.87 4.61 -16.25
C ASN A 70 2.21 4.41 -16.97
N GLY A 71 2.37 3.27 -17.65
CA GLY A 71 3.59 2.94 -18.39
C GLY A 71 3.93 3.86 -19.56
N ALA A 72 2.97 4.62 -20.08
CA ALA A 72 3.16 5.64 -21.11
C ALA A 72 3.51 7.03 -20.53
N GLY A 73 3.53 7.17 -19.20
CA GLY A 73 3.78 8.45 -18.53
C GLY A 73 2.54 9.31 -18.33
N GLU A 74 1.35 8.82 -18.66
CA GLU A 74 0.10 9.55 -18.50
C GLU A 74 -0.35 9.51 -17.03
N LEU A 75 -0.82 10.64 -16.52
CA LEU A 75 -1.35 10.76 -15.16
C LEU A 75 -2.69 10.00 -15.05
N VAL A 76 -2.72 8.98 -14.19
CA VAL A 76 -3.91 8.16 -13.90
C VAL A 76 -4.58 8.60 -12.61
N ILE A 77 -3.79 8.98 -11.60
CA ILE A 77 -4.31 9.49 -10.32
C ILE A 77 -3.63 10.82 -10.02
N ASP A 78 -4.45 11.85 -9.80
CA ASP A 78 -3.99 13.21 -9.55
C ASP A 78 -3.10 13.35 -8.31
N TYR A 79 -2.34 14.44 -8.29
CA TYR A 79 -1.42 14.80 -7.21
C TYR A 79 -2.15 15.15 -5.91
N ARG A 80 -2.48 14.13 -5.11
CA ARG A 80 -3.20 14.29 -3.84
C ARG A 80 -2.60 13.56 -2.65
N PHE A 81 -1.55 12.77 -2.85
CA PHE A 81 -0.98 11.92 -1.79
C PHE A 81 0.27 12.54 -1.14
N GLN A 82 0.42 12.41 0.18
CA GLN A 82 1.66 12.79 0.87
C GLN A 82 2.68 11.64 0.95
N GLN A 83 2.23 10.41 1.25
CA GLN A 83 3.12 9.28 1.51
C GLN A 83 2.67 7.97 0.84
N PRO A 84 2.49 7.94 -0.49
CA PRO A 84 2.05 6.74 -1.17
C PRO A 84 3.08 5.62 -1.07
N ARG A 85 2.58 4.39 -0.92
CA ARG A 85 3.31 3.16 -1.23
C ARG A 85 3.06 2.79 -2.70
N ASN A 86 3.84 1.84 -3.22
CA ASN A 86 3.56 1.29 -4.54
C ASN A 86 2.19 0.60 -4.57
N CYS A 87 1.57 0.55 -5.74
CA CYS A 87 0.37 -0.26 -5.94
C CYS A 87 0.69 -1.75 -5.71
N MET A 88 -0.11 -2.41 -4.90
CA MET A 88 0.05 -3.82 -4.55
C MET A 88 -1.31 -4.43 -4.22
N GLY A 89 -1.63 -5.58 -4.80
CA GLY A 89 -2.91 -6.24 -4.61
C GLY A 89 -4.08 -5.38 -5.10
N GLY A 90 -3.90 -4.58 -6.15
CA GLY A 90 -4.92 -3.69 -6.69
C GLY A 90 -5.16 -2.40 -5.93
N MET A 91 -4.44 -2.14 -4.84
CA MET A 91 -4.64 -0.99 -3.96
C MET A 91 -3.34 -0.24 -3.68
N ILE A 92 -3.48 1.05 -3.39
CA ILE A 92 -2.42 1.97 -3.02
C ILE A 92 -2.67 2.40 -1.58
N LYS A 93 -1.75 2.09 -0.66
CA LYS A 93 -1.78 2.67 0.69
C LYS A 93 -1.10 4.03 0.67
N ALA A 94 -1.81 5.08 1.05
CA ALA A 94 -1.29 6.44 1.05
C ALA A 94 -1.88 7.27 2.21
N VAL A 95 -1.34 8.47 2.37
CA VAL A 95 -1.96 9.52 3.19
C VAL A 95 -2.65 10.49 2.22
N VAL A 96 -3.89 10.87 2.54
CA VAL A 96 -4.67 11.95 1.91
C VAL A 96 -5.23 12.80 3.04
N ASP A 97 -5.00 14.11 3.01
CA ASP A 97 -5.52 15.07 4.00
C ASP A 97 -5.28 14.66 5.47
N GLY A 98 -4.13 14.04 5.74
CA GLY A 98 -3.73 13.60 7.08
C GLY A 98 -4.27 12.23 7.50
N GLU A 99 -5.12 11.59 6.70
CA GLU A 99 -5.66 10.25 6.97
C GLU A 99 -4.97 9.18 6.12
N TRP A 100 -4.67 8.03 6.74
CA TRP A 100 -4.28 6.84 6.00
C TRP A 100 -5.48 6.26 5.26
N VAL A 101 -5.28 5.95 3.98
CA VAL A 101 -6.30 5.39 3.09
C VAL A 101 -5.74 4.27 2.23
N TYR A 102 -6.62 3.37 1.77
CA TYR A 102 -6.38 2.61 0.54
C TYR A 102 -7.11 3.28 -0.62
N VAL A 103 -6.47 3.35 -1.78
CA VAL A 103 -7.06 3.85 -3.02
C VAL A 103 -6.88 2.83 -4.12
N ASP A 104 -7.91 2.60 -4.93
CA ASP A 104 -7.79 1.70 -6.08
C ASP A 104 -6.83 2.23 -7.16
N ARG A 105 -6.49 1.37 -8.12
CA ARG A 105 -5.60 1.69 -9.25
C ARG A 105 -6.11 2.82 -10.15
N LYS A 106 -7.40 3.15 -10.10
CA LYS A 106 -8.02 4.21 -10.92
C LYS A 106 -8.19 5.52 -10.15
N GLY A 107 -7.89 5.53 -8.85
CA GLY A 107 -8.17 6.67 -7.98
C GLY A 107 -9.65 6.85 -7.62
N SER A 108 -10.53 5.94 -8.05
CA SER A 108 -11.99 6.09 -7.98
C SER A 108 -12.56 5.69 -6.62
N LYS A 109 -12.02 4.62 -6.02
CA LYS A 109 -12.43 4.14 -4.70
C LYS A 109 -11.38 4.48 -3.65
N THR A 110 -11.85 4.95 -2.50
CA THR A 110 -11.03 5.26 -1.31
C THR A 110 -11.63 4.59 -0.09
N ILE A 111 -10.81 3.85 0.67
CA ILE A 111 -11.18 3.26 1.96
C ILE A 111 -10.42 4.00 3.05
N SER A 112 -11.14 4.66 3.97
CA SER A 112 -10.54 5.31 5.14
C SER A 112 -10.07 4.26 6.15
N LEU A 113 -8.88 4.48 6.70
CA LEU A 113 -8.31 3.64 7.76
C LEU A 113 -8.35 4.34 9.12
N LYS A 114 -9.12 5.42 9.26
CA LYS A 114 -9.24 6.19 10.51
C LYS A 114 -9.64 5.35 11.72
N ALA A 115 -10.41 4.29 11.50
CA ALA A 115 -10.84 3.38 12.55
C ALA A 115 -9.75 2.42 13.06
N TYR A 116 -8.54 2.47 12.50
CA TYR A 116 -7.46 1.53 12.77
C TYR A 116 -6.15 2.27 13.08
N GLU A 117 -5.39 1.72 14.03
CA GLU A 117 -4.06 2.20 14.37
C GLU A 117 -3.03 1.78 13.33
N LEU A 118 -3.13 0.54 12.83
CA LEU A 118 -2.27 0.05 11.75
C LEU A 118 -3.09 -0.78 10.75
N ALA A 119 -2.58 -0.79 9.52
CA ALA A 119 -3.07 -1.63 8.45
C ALA A 119 -1.89 -2.16 7.63
N SER A 120 -1.94 -3.41 7.16
CA SER A 120 -0.87 -4.01 6.36
C SER A 120 -0.83 -3.45 4.94
N ARG A 121 -0.07 -4.08 4.04
CA ARG A 121 -0.31 -3.90 2.60
C ARG A 121 -1.52 -4.73 2.19
N TYR A 122 -2.14 -4.34 1.09
CA TYR A 122 -3.17 -5.13 0.43
C TYR A 122 -2.53 -6.33 -0.28
N ARG A 123 -3.13 -7.52 -0.13
CA ARG A 123 -2.73 -8.74 -0.84
C ARG A 123 -3.92 -9.69 -0.92
N ASP A 124 -4.10 -10.32 -2.08
CA ASP A 124 -5.15 -11.32 -2.32
C ASP A 124 -6.59 -10.86 -2.01
N GLY A 125 -6.87 -9.56 -2.13
CA GLY A 125 -8.18 -8.97 -1.82
C GLY A 125 -8.36 -8.57 -0.35
N TYR A 126 -7.33 -8.68 0.48
CA TYR A 126 -7.44 -8.44 1.91
C TYR A 126 -6.31 -7.57 2.47
N ALA A 127 -6.55 -7.01 3.66
CA ALA A 127 -5.52 -6.42 4.50
C ALA A 127 -5.77 -6.71 5.97
N TYR A 128 -4.68 -6.94 6.72
CA TYR A 128 -4.72 -6.97 8.18
C TYR A 128 -4.88 -5.56 8.72
N VAL A 129 -5.69 -5.42 9.76
CA VAL A 129 -5.91 -4.18 10.49
C VAL A 129 -5.82 -4.42 12.00
N THR A 130 -5.47 -3.39 12.76
CA THR A 130 -5.50 -3.44 14.22
C THR A 130 -5.99 -2.11 14.79
N LYS A 131 -6.73 -2.18 15.90
CA LYS A 131 -7.16 -1.01 16.67
C LYS A 131 -6.26 -0.75 17.89
N THR A 132 -5.21 -1.56 18.07
CA THR A 132 -4.30 -1.43 19.21
C THR A 132 -2.96 -0.81 18.79
N ARG A 133 -2.51 0.20 19.55
CA ARG A 133 -1.27 0.94 19.28
C ARG A 133 -0.08 0.35 20.04
N TRP A 134 1.08 0.23 19.38
CA TRP A 134 2.34 -0.18 20.03
C TRP A 134 2.86 0.89 21.01
N PRO A 135 3.51 0.51 22.14
CA PRO A 135 3.81 -0.86 22.58
C PRO A 135 2.68 -1.49 23.40
N VAL A 136 2.23 -2.67 23.00
CA VAL A 136 1.19 -3.42 23.74
C VAL A 136 1.87 -4.54 24.52
N LYS A 137 1.76 -4.50 25.86
CA LYS A 137 2.31 -5.56 26.72
C LYS A 137 1.42 -6.81 26.82
N VAL A 138 0.13 -6.79 26.42
CA VAL A 138 -0.73 -7.99 26.55
C VAL A 138 -1.93 -8.16 25.59
N ASP A 139 -2.52 -7.14 24.95
CA ASP A 139 -3.79 -7.33 24.18
C ASP A 139 -3.75 -6.79 22.74
N TYR A 140 -3.09 -7.54 21.84
CA TYR A 140 -3.04 -7.20 20.42
C TYR A 140 -4.34 -7.64 19.71
N THR A 141 -5.24 -6.70 19.43
CA THR A 141 -6.43 -6.98 18.61
C THR A 141 -6.07 -6.81 17.15
N TRP A 142 -6.46 -7.75 16.30
CA TRP A 142 -6.29 -7.64 14.86
C TRP A 142 -7.52 -8.19 14.17
N GLY A 143 -7.71 -7.77 12.92
CA GLY A 143 -8.80 -8.15 12.04
C GLY A 143 -8.34 -8.17 10.59
N ILE A 144 -9.24 -8.52 9.69
CA ILE A 144 -9.03 -8.57 8.25
C ILE A 144 -10.15 -7.78 7.59
N ILE A 145 -9.79 -6.85 6.70
CA ILE A 145 -10.74 -6.15 5.84
C ILE A 145 -10.67 -6.66 4.39
N ASP A 146 -11.81 -6.67 3.71
CA ASP A 146 -11.95 -6.94 2.26
C ASP A 146 -11.75 -5.69 1.40
N GLU A 147 -11.78 -5.83 0.06
CA GLU A 147 -11.54 -4.72 -0.89
C GLU A 147 -12.58 -3.60 -0.84
N ASN A 148 -13.63 -3.76 -0.03
CA ASN A 148 -14.64 -2.75 0.27
C ASN A 148 -14.42 -2.05 1.61
N GLY A 149 -13.44 -2.52 2.40
CA GLY A 149 -13.15 -2.04 3.74
C GLY A 149 -14.00 -2.71 4.82
N ASN A 150 -14.76 -3.75 4.48
CA ASN A 150 -15.58 -4.48 5.45
C ASN A 150 -14.69 -5.39 6.30
N GLU A 151 -14.85 -5.35 7.62
CA GLU A 151 -14.21 -6.31 8.53
C GLU A 151 -14.79 -7.72 8.30
N VAL A 152 -14.12 -8.55 7.50
CA VAL A 152 -14.46 -9.98 7.32
C VAL A 152 -13.96 -10.84 8.49
N VAL A 153 -12.93 -10.35 9.18
CA VAL A 153 -12.55 -10.80 10.52
C VAL A 153 -12.50 -9.57 11.41
N PRO A 154 -13.38 -9.45 12.43
CA PRO A 154 -13.44 -8.26 13.26
C PRO A 154 -12.22 -8.14 14.18
N CYS A 155 -11.82 -6.90 14.45
CA CYS A 155 -10.76 -6.58 15.42
C CYS A 155 -11.22 -6.86 16.87
N LYS A 156 -11.32 -8.15 17.23
CA LYS A 156 -11.82 -8.61 18.54
C LYS A 156 -10.99 -9.74 19.17
N VAL A 157 -10.03 -10.31 18.43
CA VAL A 157 -9.40 -11.58 18.84
C VAL A 157 -8.27 -11.34 19.84
N HIS A 158 -8.55 -11.58 21.12
CA HIS A 158 -7.53 -11.83 22.14
C HIS A 158 -6.87 -13.20 21.91
N TRP A 159 -5.62 -13.31 22.34
CA TRP A 159 -4.69 -14.43 22.15
C TRP A 159 -5.31 -15.85 22.12
N GLY A 160 -5.35 -16.45 20.92
CA GLY A 160 -5.66 -17.88 20.72
C GLY A 160 -5.32 -18.42 19.32
N PHE A 161 -5.18 -17.54 18.33
CA PHE A 161 -5.00 -17.92 16.92
C PHE A 161 -3.60 -17.61 16.33
N SER A 162 -2.69 -16.95 17.08
CA SER A 162 -1.48 -16.32 16.52
C SER A 162 -0.34 -17.27 16.09
N ARG A 163 -0.37 -18.56 16.44
CA ARG A 163 0.76 -19.48 16.19
C ARG A 163 0.77 -20.18 14.82
N SER A 164 -0.20 -19.92 13.92
CA SER A 164 -0.28 -20.62 12.62
C SER A 164 -0.65 -19.75 11.41
N TYR A 165 -0.56 -18.42 11.55
CA TYR A 165 -0.83 -17.51 10.44
C TYR A 165 0.35 -17.50 9.46
N ASN A 166 0.23 -18.30 8.40
CA ASN A 166 1.23 -18.45 7.34
C ASN A 166 1.21 -17.29 6.32
N ASN A 167 0.66 -16.11 6.68
CA ASN A 167 0.37 -15.01 5.76
C ASN A 167 -0.56 -15.41 4.58
N ASN A 168 -1.53 -16.32 4.81
CA ASN A 168 -2.52 -16.73 3.80
C ASN A 168 -3.93 -16.27 4.18
N PHE A 169 -4.27 -15.03 3.78
CA PHE A 169 -5.53 -14.37 4.10
C PHE A 169 -6.79 -15.22 3.87
N LYS A 170 -6.83 -16.00 2.77
CA LYS A 170 -7.99 -16.82 2.43
C LYS A 170 -8.20 -17.95 3.43
N ASP A 171 -7.13 -18.60 3.88
CA ASP A 171 -7.20 -19.65 4.89
C ASP A 171 -7.58 -19.06 6.25
N ASP A 172 -7.09 -17.86 6.53
CA ASP A 172 -7.31 -17.16 7.79
C ASP A 172 -8.78 -16.74 7.96
N VAL A 173 -9.37 -16.20 6.89
CA VAL A 173 -10.81 -15.91 6.80
C VAL A 173 -11.63 -17.20 6.92
N LYS A 174 -11.27 -18.27 6.21
CA LYS A 174 -11.97 -19.58 6.30
C LYS A 174 -11.93 -20.15 7.72
N ARG A 175 -10.76 -20.14 8.36
CA ARG A 175 -10.56 -20.62 9.74
C ARG A 175 -11.44 -19.84 10.72
N TYR A 176 -11.53 -18.52 10.56
CA TYR A 176 -12.41 -17.69 11.37
C TYR A 176 -13.89 -18.05 11.19
N HIS A 177 -14.37 -18.22 9.96
CA HIS A 177 -15.76 -18.62 9.73
C HIS A 177 -16.08 -20.02 10.25
N ALA A 178 -15.15 -20.98 10.12
CA ALA A 178 -15.29 -22.31 10.72
C ALA A 178 -15.32 -22.25 12.26
N TYR A 179 -14.52 -21.38 12.88
CA TYR A 179 -14.58 -21.12 14.33
C TYR A 179 -15.96 -20.63 14.75
N LEU A 180 -16.51 -19.62 14.06
CA LEU A 180 -17.85 -19.09 14.38
C LEU A 180 -18.94 -20.15 14.24
N GLN A 181 -18.86 -21.03 13.23
CA GLN A 181 -19.78 -22.16 13.10
C GLN A 181 -19.66 -23.12 14.30
N ASN A 182 -18.44 -23.45 14.72
CA ASN A 182 -18.20 -24.31 15.87
C ASN A 182 -18.65 -23.70 17.20
N VAL A 183 -18.42 -22.40 17.44
CA VAL A 183 -18.91 -21.70 18.64
C VAL A 183 -20.43 -21.65 18.67
N LYS A 184 -21.08 -21.38 17.52
CA LYS A 184 -22.54 -21.44 17.41
C LYS A 184 -23.08 -22.84 17.74
N LEU A 185 -22.38 -23.89 17.32
CA LEU A 185 -22.75 -25.28 17.60
C LEU A 185 -22.40 -25.73 19.03
N ASN A 186 -21.45 -25.08 19.70
CA ASN A 186 -21.01 -25.44 21.05
C ASN A 186 -20.59 -24.21 21.89
N PRO A 187 -21.58 -23.45 22.41
CA PRO A 187 -21.33 -22.16 23.07
C PRO A 187 -20.58 -22.26 24.41
N ALA A 188 -20.45 -23.46 25.00
CA ALA A 188 -19.70 -23.66 26.24
C ALA A 188 -18.16 -23.57 26.06
N LYS A 189 -17.66 -23.58 24.82
CA LYS A 189 -16.21 -23.55 24.52
C LYS A 189 -15.61 -22.15 24.41
N ASP A 190 -16.43 -21.09 24.37
CA ASP A 190 -15.99 -19.69 24.20
C ASP A 190 -15.52 -19.04 25.53
N LYS A 191 -15.54 -19.79 26.65
CA LYS A 191 -15.26 -19.30 28.00
C LYS A 191 -13.90 -19.74 28.60
N LYS A 192 -12.91 -20.14 27.79
CA LYS A 192 -11.58 -20.51 28.29
C LYS A 192 -10.46 -19.78 27.59
#